data_AF-A0A0N4UV32-F1
#
_entry.id   AF-A0A0N4UV32-F1
#
_cell.length_a   1.000
_cell.length_b   1.000
_cell.length_c   1.000
_cell.angle_alpha   90.00
_cell.angle_beta   90.00
_cell.angle_gamma   90.00
#
_symmetry.space_group_name_H-M   'P 1'
#
loop_
_entity.id
_entity.type
_entity.pdbx_description
1 polymer ?
#
loop_
_entity_poly.entity_id
_entity_poly.type
_entity_poly.pdbx_seq_one_letter_code
_entity_poly.pdbx_strand_id
1 'polypeptide(L)'
;MARNRFGSVSRRNDSVVKLVRRTVGNLGYVSLLDGTTLKGEWSGVEKHVCKEEIEAMVHHKIPKKNRKKLKSVDPFNKNHNSVLQNNARNKNLEPGNEEQPLTRRQKDIQEFLKEGTFQKKKRRRNTVRKEALKHGFKVPKTSDSRRLMYSVFKQTKEEVEGKMLLAKFGLAGRSSKEMKAEYEKLDEREQRRTKAKKTQSKKISKKLDGENKGVVEEKNEGNEEEKVNNGDTEGRKAVKRKHLLRRQRYEEKRRQKQLDEEEDKVLNAKDYVPFGARVDAPPDLSSLGLLESKNPIKTKTKSLLLTKKFDLDKLNSSPTTSGSIVNSIKRNRDLAEERKRVIESYRAMKRSKHEL
;
A
#
# COMPACT_ATOMS: atom_id res chain seq x y z
N MET A 1 16.93 8.36 -8.98
CA MET A 1 17.23 7.54 -7.77
C MET A 1 16.11 6.55 -7.56
N ALA A 2 16.32 5.28 -7.89
CA ALA A 2 15.33 4.22 -7.76
C ALA A 2 15.22 3.80 -6.28
N ARG A 3 14.01 3.89 -5.70
CA ARG A 3 13.71 3.51 -4.32
C ARG A 3 13.27 2.05 -4.29
N ASN A 4 14.08 1.18 -3.69
CA ASN A 4 13.69 -0.19 -3.35
C ASN A 4 12.59 -0.15 -2.26
N ARG A 5 11.37 -0.55 -2.62
CA ARG A 5 10.27 -0.76 -1.66
C ARG A 5 10.26 -2.22 -1.26
N PHE A 6 10.77 -2.55 -0.07
CA PHE A 6 10.50 -3.84 0.55
C PHE A 6 9.10 -3.78 1.18
N GLY A 7 8.12 -4.38 0.51
CA GLY A 7 6.80 -4.63 1.09
C GLY A 7 6.88 -5.77 2.11
N SER A 8 6.41 -5.51 3.33
CA SER A 8 6.25 -6.50 4.38
C SER A 8 5.26 -7.59 3.95
N VAL A 9 5.73 -8.83 3.85
CA VAL A 9 4.91 -10.01 3.54
C VAL A 9 4.14 -10.41 4.79
N SER A 10 2.82 -10.48 4.64
CA SER A 10 1.87 -10.97 5.63
C SER A 10 2.13 -12.45 5.92
N ARG A 11 2.52 -12.76 7.16
CA ARG A 11 2.66 -14.12 7.67
C ARG A 11 1.27 -14.74 7.85
N ARG A 12 0.73 -15.38 6.82
CA ARG A 12 -0.33 -16.39 6.97
C ARG A 12 -0.05 -17.53 5.99
N ASN A 13 0.07 -18.72 6.58
CA ASN A 13 0.17 -20.04 5.95
C ASN A 13 1.57 -20.46 5.46
N ASP A 14 2.50 -20.61 6.41
CA ASP A 14 3.77 -21.32 6.21
C ASP A 14 3.53 -22.84 6.29
N SER A 15 3.27 -23.50 5.15
CA SER A 15 3.54 -24.93 5.06
C SER A 15 3.99 -25.45 3.69
N VAL A 16 4.10 -24.65 2.63
CA VAL A 16 4.51 -25.21 1.32
C VAL A 16 5.56 -24.41 0.54
N VAL A 17 5.84 -23.13 0.81
CA VAL A 17 6.82 -22.39 -0.04
C VAL A 17 7.71 -21.45 0.78
N LYS A 18 8.96 -21.86 1.04
CA LYS A 18 10.02 -20.93 1.47
C LYS A 18 10.45 -20.08 0.27
N LEU A 19 9.75 -18.98 0.03
CA LEU A 19 10.03 -18.08 -1.09
C LEU A 19 11.27 -17.21 -0.81
N VAL A 20 12.44 -17.62 -1.28
CA VAL A 20 13.66 -16.80 -1.20
C VAL A 20 13.65 -15.77 -2.34
N ARG A 21 13.20 -14.55 -2.03
CA ARG A 21 13.20 -13.44 -2.99
C ARG A 21 14.59 -12.82 -3.11
N ARG A 22 15.29 -13.06 -4.21
CA ARG A 22 16.47 -12.28 -4.62
C ARG A 22 16.09 -11.44 -5.84
N THR A 23 16.13 -10.12 -5.69
CA THR A 23 15.87 -9.17 -6.78
C THR A 23 17.17 -8.53 -7.23
N VAL A 24 17.55 -8.74 -8.49
CA VAL A 24 18.61 -7.98 -9.18
C VAL A 24 17.95 -7.33 -10.39
N GLY A 25 17.47 -6.08 -10.23
CA GLY A 25 16.69 -5.38 -11.26
C GLY A 25 15.24 -5.87 -11.39
N ASN A 26 14.63 -5.69 -12.57
CA ASN A 26 13.24 -6.10 -12.88
C ASN A 26 13.07 -7.61 -13.14
N LEU A 27 14.17 -8.35 -13.24
CA LEU A 27 14.17 -9.80 -13.40
C LEU A 27 14.13 -10.48 -12.03
N GLY A 28 13.04 -11.21 -11.79
CA GLY A 28 12.86 -12.05 -10.61
C GLY A 28 13.34 -13.48 -10.86
N TYR A 29 13.91 -14.08 -9.82
CA TYR A 29 14.19 -15.51 -9.77
C TYR A 29 13.37 -16.11 -8.64
N VAL A 30 12.61 -17.16 -8.94
CA VAL A 30 11.89 -17.95 -7.96
C VAL A 30 12.37 -19.39 -8.05
N SER A 31 12.92 -19.89 -6.95
CA SER A 31 13.29 -21.29 -6.79
C SER A 31 12.14 -22.01 -6.11
N LEU A 32 11.61 -23.04 -6.77
CA LEU A 32 10.59 -23.94 -6.21
C LEU A 32 11.27 -25.08 -5.43
N LEU A 33 10.51 -25.77 -4.57
CA LEU A 33 11.04 -26.84 -3.71
C LEU A 33 11.53 -28.07 -4.48
N ASP A 34 11.03 -28.28 -5.68
CA ASP A 34 11.45 -29.33 -6.61
C ASP A 34 12.78 -29.02 -7.31
N GLY A 35 13.41 -27.88 -7.00
CA GLY A 35 14.66 -27.43 -7.58
C GLY A 35 14.50 -26.69 -8.90
N THR A 36 13.28 -26.51 -9.41
CA THR A 36 13.05 -25.73 -10.62
C THR A 36 13.23 -24.23 -10.34
N THR A 37 13.87 -23.53 -11.27
CA THR A 37 14.06 -22.07 -11.19
C THR A 37 13.34 -21.37 -12.32
N LEU A 38 12.37 -20.53 -11.96
CA LEU A 38 11.66 -19.66 -12.89
C LEU A 38 12.37 -18.30 -12.96
N LYS A 39 12.72 -17.87 -14.18
CA LYS A 39 13.32 -16.56 -14.47
C LYS A 39 12.38 -15.77 -15.37
N GLY A 40 11.99 -14.57 -14.94
CA GLY A 40 11.14 -13.70 -15.75
C GLY A 40 10.88 -12.35 -15.11
N GLU A 41 10.14 -11.49 -15.82
CA GLU A 41 9.60 -10.29 -15.21
C GLU A 41 8.62 -10.66 -14.09
N TRP A 42 8.71 -9.97 -12.96
CA TRP A 42 7.90 -10.27 -11.77
C TRP A 42 6.39 -10.34 -12.06
N SER A 43 5.89 -9.49 -12.95
CA SER A 43 4.48 -9.47 -13.37
C SER A 43 4.03 -10.72 -14.12
N GLY A 44 4.97 -11.43 -14.77
CA GLY A 44 4.72 -12.71 -15.44
C GLY A 44 4.88 -13.90 -14.50
N VAL A 45 5.92 -13.90 -13.66
CA VAL A 45 6.18 -15.00 -12.71
C VAL A 45 5.07 -15.14 -11.68
N GLU A 46 4.55 -14.01 -11.16
CA GLU A 46 3.46 -14.01 -10.18
C GLU A 46 2.13 -14.53 -10.75
N LYS A 47 1.89 -14.36 -12.06
CA LYS A 47 0.72 -14.92 -12.75
C LYS A 47 0.83 -16.42 -12.98
N HIS A 48 2.03 -16.93 -13.25
CA HIS A 48 2.25 -18.37 -13.42
C HIS A 48 2.08 -19.13 -12.11
N VAL A 49 2.71 -18.66 -11.03
CA VAL A 49 2.60 -19.28 -9.69
C VAL A 49 1.15 -19.27 -9.19
N CYS A 50 0.44 -18.15 -9.33
CA CYS A 50 -0.98 -18.09 -8.95
C CYS A 50 -1.87 -19.01 -9.78
N LYS A 51 -1.55 -19.25 -11.06
CA LYS A 51 -2.38 -20.09 -11.93
C LYS A 51 -2.22 -21.58 -11.61
N GLU A 52 -0.99 -22.01 -11.33
CA GLU A 52 -0.70 -23.39 -10.90
C GLU A 52 -1.26 -23.68 -9.50
N GLU A 53 -1.17 -22.73 -8.55
CA GLU A 53 -1.79 -22.89 -7.23
C GLU A 53 -3.33 -23.00 -7.31
N ILE A 54 -3.97 -22.22 -8.18
CA ILE A 54 -5.42 -22.29 -8.38
C ILE A 54 -5.81 -23.62 -9.03
N GLU A 55 -5.06 -24.12 -10.00
CA GLU A 55 -5.34 -25.42 -10.64
C GLU A 55 -5.10 -26.60 -9.68
N ALA A 56 -4.09 -26.52 -8.80
CA ALA A 56 -3.83 -27.54 -7.77
C ALA A 56 -4.86 -27.52 -6.61
N MET A 57 -5.49 -26.37 -6.32
CA MET A 57 -6.56 -26.25 -5.31
C MET A 57 -7.96 -26.54 -5.86
N VAL A 58 -8.13 -26.81 -7.16
CA VAL A 58 -9.39 -27.36 -7.66
C VAL A 58 -9.44 -28.83 -7.22
N HIS A 59 -10.09 -29.08 -6.07
CA HIS A 59 -10.51 -30.43 -5.71
C HIS A 59 -11.17 -31.07 -6.92
N HIS A 60 -10.51 -32.05 -7.55
CA HIS A 60 -11.11 -32.83 -8.63
C HIS A 60 -12.40 -33.40 -8.08
N LYS A 61 -13.53 -32.84 -8.55
CA LYS A 61 -14.86 -33.30 -8.15
C LYS A 61 -14.87 -34.81 -8.37
N ILE A 62 -15.02 -35.57 -7.28
CA ILE A 62 -15.19 -37.01 -7.32
C ILE A 62 -16.24 -37.26 -8.42
N PRO A 63 -15.90 -37.99 -9.50
CA PRO A 63 -16.85 -38.22 -10.57
C PRO A 63 -18.03 -38.95 -9.93
N LYS A 64 -19.15 -38.24 -9.81
CA LYS A 64 -20.39 -38.84 -9.31
C LYS A 64 -20.73 -39.90 -10.32
N LYS A 65 -20.48 -41.17 -9.97
CA LYS A 65 -20.94 -42.31 -10.76
C LYS A 65 -22.43 -42.09 -10.95
N ASN A 66 -22.85 -41.80 -12.18
CA ASN A 66 -24.25 -41.69 -12.53
C ASN A 66 -24.89 -43.03 -12.16
N ARG A 67 -25.55 -43.10 -11.00
CA ARG A 67 -26.34 -44.27 -10.56
C ARG A 67 -27.60 -44.35 -11.43
N LYS A 68 -27.45 -44.51 -12.75
CA LYS A 68 -28.50 -44.92 -13.70
C LYS A 68 -28.73 -46.44 -13.61
N LYS A 69 -28.63 -47.04 -12.42
CA LYS A 69 -28.70 -48.50 -12.24
C LYS A 69 -29.86 -48.97 -11.35
N LEU A 70 -30.76 -48.09 -10.91
CA LEU A 70 -32.10 -48.55 -10.55
C LEU A 70 -32.79 -48.85 -11.87
N LYS A 71 -32.79 -50.14 -12.25
CA LYS A 71 -33.54 -50.61 -13.42
C LYS A 71 -35.00 -50.17 -13.23
N SER A 72 -35.70 -49.88 -14.33
CA SER A 72 -37.13 -49.56 -14.27
C SER A 72 -37.93 -50.64 -13.53
N VAL A 73 -37.49 -51.89 -13.65
CA VAL A 73 -38.10 -53.09 -13.06
C VAL A 73 -37.83 -53.26 -11.56
N ASP A 74 -37.09 -52.34 -10.93
CA ASP A 74 -36.83 -52.43 -9.49
C ASP A 74 -38.07 -51.94 -8.69
N PRO A 75 -38.70 -52.76 -7.83
CA PRO A 75 -39.90 -52.40 -7.07
C PRO A 75 -39.69 -51.19 -6.14
N PHE A 76 -38.44 -50.81 -5.83
CA PHE A 76 -38.12 -49.65 -5.01
C PHE A 76 -37.96 -48.34 -5.81
N ASN A 77 -38.08 -48.40 -7.14
CA ASN A 77 -37.98 -47.22 -7.99
C ASN A 77 -39.29 -46.42 -7.99
N LYS A 78 -39.46 -45.54 -6.98
CA LYS A 78 -40.63 -44.63 -6.85
C LYS A 78 -40.90 -43.78 -8.09
N ASN A 79 -39.91 -43.61 -8.97
CA ASN A 79 -40.03 -42.80 -10.18
C ASN A 79 -40.47 -43.61 -11.42
N HIS A 80 -40.64 -44.93 -11.30
CA HIS A 80 -40.99 -45.82 -12.42
C HIS A 80 -42.24 -45.34 -13.20
N ASN A 81 -43.34 -45.09 -12.49
CA ASN A 81 -44.60 -44.65 -13.10
C ASN A 81 -44.46 -43.30 -13.82
N SER A 82 -43.67 -42.37 -13.27
CA SER A 82 -43.43 -41.07 -13.90
C SER A 82 -42.63 -41.19 -15.20
N VAL A 83 -41.67 -42.12 -15.26
CA VAL A 83 -40.85 -42.36 -16.44
C VAL A 83 -41.66 -43.07 -17.54
N LEU A 84 -42.50 -44.05 -17.17
CA LEU A 84 -43.42 -44.69 -18.11
C LEU A 84 -44.41 -43.70 -18.73
N GLN A 85 -45.02 -42.82 -17.93
CA GLN A 85 -45.94 -41.80 -18.45
C GLN A 85 -45.25 -40.80 -19.39
N ASN A 86 -44.03 -40.38 -19.07
CA ASN A 86 -43.27 -39.49 -19.95
C ASN A 86 -42.82 -40.18 -21.24
N ASN A 87 -42.44 -41.46 -21.17
CA ASN A 87 -42.06 -42.23 -22.36
C ASN A 87 -43.28 -42.53 -23.25
N ALA A 88 -44.46 -42.77 -22.67
CA ALA A 88 -45.71 -42.93 -23.42
C ALA A 88 -46.09 -41.64 -24.18
N ARG A 89 -45.82 -40.46 -23.59
CA ARG A 89 -46.06 -39.16 -24.24
C ARG A 89 -45.09 -38.83 -25.38
N ASN A 90 -43.89 -39.41 -25.37
CA ASN A 90 -42.85 -39.14 -26.36
C ASN A 90 -42.78 -40.17 -27.49
N LYS A 91 -43.59 -41.23 -27.44
CA LYS A 91 -43.75 -42.15 -28.56
C LYS A 91 -44.86 -41.61 -29.45
N ASN A 92 -44.58 -41.48 -30.74
CA ASN A 92 -45.59 -41.23 -31.76
C ASN A 92 -46.49 -42.46 -31.86
N LEU A 93 -47.48 -42.56 -30.98
CA LEU A 93 -48.57 -43.52 -31.13
C LEU A 93 -49.48 -43.00 -32.25
N GLU A 94 -49.87 -43.89 -33.16
CA GLU A 94 -50.84 -43.57 -34.21
C GLU A 94 -52.12 -43.02 -33.57
N PRO A 95 -52.74 -41.99 -34.17
CA PRO A 95 -53.93 -41.38 -33.60
C PRO A 95 -55.05 -42.41 -33.59
N GLY A 96 -55.43 -42.89 -32.40
CA GLY A 96 -56.65 -43.65 -32.20
C GLY A 96 -57.83 -42.82 -32.68
N ASN A 97 -58.68 -43.42 -33.50
CA ASN A 97 -59.88 -42.81 -34.07
C ASN A 97 -60.90 -42.48 -32.96
N GLU A 98 -60.71 -41.36 -32.28
CA GLU A 98 -61.71 -40.66 -31.46
C GLU A 98 -61.04 -39.34 -31.03
N GLU A 99 -61.50 -38.24 -31.64
CA GLU A 99 -61.11 -36.83 -31.39
C GLU A 99 -59.72 -36.61 -30.77
N GLN A 100 -58.74 -36.27 -31.62
CA GLN A 100 -57.44 -35.82 -31.13
C GLN A 100 -57.63 -34.71 -30.10
N PRO A 101 -57.13 -34.87 -28.86
CA PRO A 101 -57.31 -33.86 -27.85
C PRO A 101 -56.68 -32.57 -28.34
N LEU A 102 -57.47 -31.48 -28.32
CA LEU A 102 -57.03 -30.14 -28.72
C LEU A 102 -55.62 -29.87 -28.19
N THR A 103 -54.73 -29.45 -29.09
CA THR A 103 -53.35 -29.14 -28.71
C THR A 103 -53.37 -28.12 -27.59
N ARG A 104 -52.37 -28.16 -26.70
CA ARG A 104 -52.29 -27.21 -25.56
C ARG A 104 -52.45 -25.76 -26.00
N ARG A 105 -51.89 -25.41 -27.17
CA ARG A 105 -52.02 -24.08 -27.76
C ARG A 105 -53.45 -23.74 -28.20
N GLN A 106 -54.20 -24.69 -28.75
CA GLN A 106 -55.61 -24.49 -29.10
C GLN A 106 -56.49 -24.37 -27.86
N LYS A 107 -56.22 -25.12 -26.80
CA LYS A 107 -56.89 -24.96 -25.49
C LYS A 107 -56.62 -23.56 -24.91
N ASP A 108 -55.36 -23.11 -24.93
CA ASP A 108 -54.98 -21.76 -24.49
C ASP A 108 -55.71 -20.66 -25.32
N ILE A 109 -55.94 -20.88 -26.62
CA ILE A 109 -56.69 -19.96 -27.50
C ILE A 109 -58.19 -19.97 -27.17
N GLN A 110 -58.77 -21.14 -26.92
CA GLN A 110 -60.18 -21.25 -26.51
C GLN A 110 -60.43 -20.60 -25.14
N GLU A 111 -59.52 -20.79 -24.17
CA GLU A 111 -59.56 -20.08 -22.88
C GLU A 111 -59.43 -18.57 -23.08
N PHE A 112 -58.53 -18.12 -23.97
CA PHE A 112 -58.38 -16.70 -24.32
C PHE A 112 -59.67 -16.09 -24.90
N LEU A 113 -60.34 -16.80 -25.80
CA LEU A 113 -61.61 -16.35 -26.39
C LEU A 113 -62.72 -16.26 -25.33
N LYS A 114 -62.68 -17.09 -24.29
CA LYS A 114 -63.65 -17.09 -23.19
C LYS A 114 -63.39 -16.01 -22.14
N GLU A 115 -62.14 -15.75 -21.78
CA GLU A 115 -61.80 -14.85 -20.66
C GLU A 115 -61.49 -13.40 -21.10
N GLY A 116 -61.41 -13.11 -22.40
CA GLY A 116 -61.34 -11.75 -22.98
C GLY A 116 -60.10 -10.92 -22.61
N THR A 117 -59.23 -11.38 -21.71
CA THR A 117 -58.03 -10.65 -21.28
C THR A 117 -56.80 -11.55 -21.22
N PHE A 118 -55.82 -11.27 -22.08
CA PHE A 118 -54.53 -11.95 -22.05
C PHE A 118 -53.71 -11.46 -20.85
N GLN A 119 -53.92 -12.05 -19.68
CA GLN A 119 -52.95 -11.88 -18.59
C GLN A 119 -51.65 -12.58 -19.00
N LYS A 120 -50.75 -11.84 -19.66
CA LYS A 120 -49.36 -12.28 -19.89
C LYS A 120 -48.85 -12.75 -18.54
N LYS A 121 -48.72 -14.07 -18.33
CA LYS A 121 -48.14 -14.64 -17.11
C LYS A 121 -46.80 -13.95 -16.91
N LYS A 122 -46.75 -13.00 -15.96
CA LYS A 122 -45.56 -12.19 -15.70
C LYS A 122 -44.46 -13.21 -15.41
N ARG A 123 -43.48 -13.34 -16.32
CA ARG A 123 -42.32 -14.20 -16.10
C ARG A 123 -41.81 -13.90 -14.69
N ARG A 124 -41.73 -14.91 -13.84
CA ARG A 124 -41.28 -14.75 -12.45
C ARG A 124 -39.94 -14.02 -12.51
N ARG A 125 -39.92 -12.75 -12.08
CA ARG A 125 -38.68 -11.98 -12.03
C ARG A 125 -37.69 -12.75 -11.15
N ASN A 126 -36.47 -12.92 -11.63
CA ASN A 126 -35.40 -13.61 -10.89
C ASN A 126 -35.32 -13.08 -9.45
N THR A 127 -35.30 -13.99 -8.48
CA THR A 127 -35.23 -13.70 -7.04
C THR A 127 -34.07 -12.76 -6.71
N VAL A 128 -32.90 -13.05 -7.27
CA VAL A 128 -31.67 -12.24 -7.14
C VAL A 128 -31.88 -10.77 -7.52
N ARG A 129 -32.66 -10.48 -8.57
CA ARG A 129 -32.95 -9.09 -8.97
C ARG A 129 -33.83 -8.37 -7.95
N LYS A 130 -34.80 -9.08 -7.35
CA LYS A 130 -35.69 -8.51 -6.34
C LYS A 130 -34.92 -8.21 -5.05
N GLU A 131 -34.07 -9.14 -4.62
CA GLU A 131 -33.21 -8.97 -3.46
C GLU A 131 -32.22 -7.82 -3.65
N ALA A 132 -31.54 -7.76 -4.80
CA ALA A 132 -30.62 -6.66 -5.10
C ALA A 132 -31.32 -5.29 -5.04
N LEU A 133 -32.52 -5.17 -5.60
CA LEU A 133 -33.31 -3.93 -5.52
C LEU A 133 -33.76 -3.61 -4.09
N LYS A 134 -34.13 -4.63 -3.29
CA LYS A 134 -34.48 -4.47 -1.87
C LYS A 134 -33.32 -3.89 -1.06
N HIS A 135 -32.08 -4.26 -1.41
CA HIS A 135 -30.86 -3.73 -0.79
C HIS A 135 -30.36 -2.41 -1.43
N GLY A 136 -31.13 -1.80 -2.34
CA GLY A 136 -30.78 -0.51 -2.94
C GLY A 136 -29.72 -0.57 -4.05
N PHE A 137 -29.34 -1.76 -4.51
CA PHE A 137 -28.40 -1.89 -5.63
C PHE A 137 -29.05 -1.41 -6.94
N LYS A 138 -28.29 -0.65 -7.74
CA LYS A 138 -28.73 -0.19 -9.06
C LYS A 138 -28.67 -1.36 -10.05
N VAL A 139 -29.83 -1.90 -10.43
CA VAL A 139 -29.93 -3.05 -11.36
C VAL A 139 -30.30 -2.56 -12.77
N PRO A 140 -29.43 -2.73 -13.78
CA PRO A 140 -29.79 -2.45 -15.17
C PRO A 140 -30.91 -3.37 -15.67
N LYS A 141 -31.84 -2.84 -16.47
CA LYS A 141 -32.99 -3.63 -16.99
C LYS A 141 -32.53 -4.85 -17.79
N THR A 142 -31.43 -4.72 -18.53
CA THR A 142 -30.87 -5.71 -19.47
C THR A 142 -29.79 -6.62 -18.85
N SER A 143 -29.44 -6.48 -17.57
CA SER A 143 -28.31 -7.24 -17.00
C SER A 143 -28.65 -8.69 -16.67
N ASP A 144 -27.88 -9.64 -17.20
CA ASP A 144 -27.97 -11.05 -16.76
C ASP A 144 -27.73 -11.21 -15.25
N SER A 145 -28.27 -12.29 -14.68
CA SER A 145 -28.10 -12.60 -13.24
C SER A 145 -26.64 -12.68 -12.85
N ARG A 146 -25.77 -13.28 -13.67
CA ARG A 146 -24.33 -13.38 -13.43
C ARG A 146 -23.65 -12.01 -13.40
N ARG A 147 -24.00 -11.12 -14.35
CA ARG A 147 -23.46 -9.75 -14.40
C ARG A 147 -23.93 -8.92 -13.21
N LEU A 148 -25.19 -9.08 -12.81
CA LEU A 148 -25.72 -8.45 -11.61
C LEU A 148 -24.97 -8.91 -10.35
N MET A 149 -24.79 -10.22 -10.16
CA MET A 149 -24.03 -10.74 -9.01
C MET A 149 -22.60 -10.19 -8.97
N TYR A 150 -21.92 -10.14 -10.12
CA TYR A 150 -20.58 -9.55 -10.20
C TYR A 150 -20.57 -8.06 -9.84
N SER A 151 -21.58 -7.29 -10.30
CA SER A 151 -21.71 -5.87 -9.96
C SER A 151 -21.94 -5.65 -8.47
N VAL A 152 -22.83 -6.44 -7.85
CA VAL A 152 -23.08 -6.40 -6.41
C VAL A 152 -21.83 -6.77 -5.63
N PHE A 153 -21.12 -7.81 -6.05
CA PHE A 153 -19.86 -8.23 -5.43
C PHE A 153 -18.77 -7.15 -5.53
N LYS A 154 -18.67 -6.49 -6.68
CA LYS A 154 -17.72 -5.40 -6.88
C LYS A 154 -18.01 -4.21 -5.96
N GLN A 155 -19.27 -3.77 -5.90
CA GLN A 155 -19.69 -2.65 -5.03
C GLN A 155 -19.47 -2.96 -3.56
N THR A 156 -19.87 -4.15 -3.11
CA THR A 156 -19.66 -4.58 -1.71
C THR A 156 -18.18 -4.65 -1.35
N LYS A 157 -17.33 -5.14 -2.26
CA LYS A 157 -15.87 -5.16 -2.06
C LYS A 157 -15.29 -3.75 -1.94
N GLU A 158 -15.68 -2.83 -2.82
CA GLU A 158 -15.25 -1.42 -2.76
C GLU A 158 -15.70 -0.73 -1.46
N GLU A 159 -16.93 -0.99 -1.00
CA GLU A 159 -17.43 -0.46 0.28
C GLU A 159 -16.65 -1.00 1.48
N VAL A 160 -16.35 -2.30 1.50
CA VAL A 160 -15.55 -2.93 2.56
C VAL A 160 -14.12 -2.39 2.55
N GLU A 161 -13.48 -2.29 1.37
CA GLU A 161 -12.14 -1.72 1.23
C GLU A 161 -12.09 -0.25 1.65
N GLY A 162 -13.10 0.54 1.30
CA GLY A 162 -13.23 1.94 1.73
C GLY A 162 -13.35 2.07 3.26
N LYS A 163 -14.20 1.25 3.90
CA LYS A 163 -14.31 1.20 5.37
C LYS A 163 -13.01 0.73 6.03
N MET A 164 -12.33 -0.25 5.44
CA MET A 164 -11.02 -0.70 5.93
C MET A 164 -9.96 0.41 5.84
N LEU A 165 -9.95 1.19 4.76
CA LEU A 165 -9.05 2.34 4.62
C LEU A 165 -9.34 3.40 5.68
N LEU A 166 -10.61 3.77 5.88
CA LEU A 166 -11.00 4.71 6.93
C LEU A 166 -10.57 4.21 8.32
N ALA A 167 -10.76 2.92 8.60
CA ALA A 167 -10.30 2.32 9.86
C ALA A 167 -8.76 2.36 10.01
N LYS A 168 -8.01 2.05 8.94
CA LYS A 168 -6.54 2.13 8.95
C LYS A 168 -6.02 3.54 9.24
N PHE A 169 -6.73 4.56 8.79
CA PHE A 169 -6.38 5.96 9.07
C PHE A 169 -6.96 6.48 10.41
N GLY A 170 -7.66 5.66 11.19
CA GLY A 170 -8.31 6.09 12.43
C GLY A 170 -9.48 7.05 12.22
N LEU A 171 -10.01 7.10 10.98
CA LEU A 171 -11.14 7.95 10.57
C LEU A 171 -12.47 7.20 10.59
N ALA A 172 -12.47 5.91 10.95
CA ALA A 172 -13.70 5.14 11.08
C ALA A 172 -14.63 5.78 12.12
N GLY A 173 -15.88 6.00 11.74
CA GLY A 173 -16.91 6.61 12.61
C GLY A 173 -17.01 8.13 12.53
N ARG A 174 -16.05 8.83 11.90
CA ARG A 174 -16.17 10.29 11.68
C ARG A 174 -17.20 10.60 10.59
N SER A 175 -17.96 11.67 10.79
CA SER A 175 -18.92 12.11 9.78
C SER A 175 -18.19 12.68 8.56
N SER A 176 -18.76 12.51 7.36
CA SER A 176 -18.16 13.06 6.14
C SER A 176 -18.06 14.59 6.15
N LYS A 177 -18.92 15.26 6.94
CA LYS A 177 -18.88 16.72 7.15
C LYS A 177 -17.68 17.14 8.00
N GLU A 178 -17.38 16.41 9.08
CA GLU A 178 -16.19 16.68 9.91
C GLU A 178 -14.90 16.53 9.11
N MET A 179 -14.79 15.44 8.33
CA MET A 179 -13.60 15.22 7.50
C MET A 179 -13.40 16.37 6.49
N LYS A 180 -14.47 16.82 5.83
CA LYS A 180 -14.39 17.96 4.89
C LYS A 180 -13.95 19.24 5.58
N ALA A 181 -14.52 19.55 6.74
CA ALA A 181 -14.13 20.74 7.51
C ALA A 181 -12.66 20.68 7.98
N GLU A 182 -12.15 19.48 8.32
CA GLU A 182 -10.74 19.27 8.67
C GLU A 182 -9.82 19.50 7.46
N TYR A 183 -10.20 19.00 6.28
CA TYR A 183 -9.48 19.26 5.03
C TYR A 183 -9.47 20.76 4.65
N GLU A 184 -10.59 21.45 4.77
CA GLU A 184 -10.68 22.90 4.51
C GLU A 184 -9.74 23.69 5.44
N LYS A 185 -9.67 23.33 6.72
CA LYS A 185 -8.73 23.95 7.68
C LYS A 185 -7.26 23.66 7.31
N LEU A 186 -6.95 22.46 6.83
CA LEU A 186 -5.60 22.11 6.37
C LEU A 186 -5.20 22.91 5.13
N ASP A 187 -6.11 23.02 4.15
CA ASP A 187 -5.88 23.80 2.93
C ASP A 187 -5.71 25.30 3.24
N GLU A 188 -6.55 25.88 4.10
CA GLU A 188 -6.38 27.26 4.56
C GLU A 188 -5.03 27.48 5.26
N ARG A 189 -4.61 26.52 6.10
CA ARG A 189 -3.32 26.59 6.80
C ARG A 189 -2.15 26.54 5.81
N GLU A 190 -2.24 25.71 4.77
CA GLU A 190 -1.22 25.63 3.73
C GLU A 190 -1.18 26.91 2.87
N GLN A 191 -2.35 27.47 2.53
CA GLN A 191 -2.43 28.76 1.84
C GLN A 191 -1.82 29.89 2.67
N ARG A 192 -2.06 29.93 3.99
CA ARG A 192 -1.41 30.91 4.89
C ARG A 192 0.11 30.72 4.90
N ARG A 193 0.60 29.48 4.99
CA ARG A 193 2.05 29.17 4.94
C ARG A 193 2.69 29.61 3.63
N THR A 194 2.05 29.36 2.49
CA THR A 194 2.59 29.77 1.17
C THR A 194 2.59 31.30 1.01
N LYS A 195 1.54 32.00 1.45
CA LYS A 195 1.50 33.47 1.48
C LYS A 195 2.60 34.03 2.39
N ALA A 196 2.76 33.50 3.60
CA ALA A 196 3.82 33.92 4.53
C ALA A 196 5.22 33.73 3.91
N LYS A 197 5.51 32.58 3.31
CA LYS A 197 6.77 32.33 2.59
C LYS A 197 7.00 33.33 1.46
N LYS A 198 5.98 33.64 0.65
CA LYS A 198 6.06 34.65 -0.42
C LYS A 198 6.34 36.05 0.12
N THR A 199 5.75 36.43 1.25
CA THR A 199 6.04 37.74 1.87
C THR A 199 7.46 37.81 2.43
N GLN A 200 7.94 36.74 3.07
CA GLN A 200 9.31 36.66 3.57
C GLN A 200 10.32 36.72 2.42
N SER A 201 10.10 35.98 1.33
CA SER A 201 10.99 36.01 0.17
C SER A 201 11.06 37.41 -0.47
N LYS A 202 9.93 38.13 -0.55
CA LYS A 202 9.89 39.53 -1.02
C LYS A 202 10.63 40.50 -0.09
N LYS A 203 10.56 40.30 1.23
CA LYS A 203 11.32 41.11 2.20
C LYS A 203 12.82 40.86 2.06
N ILE A 204 13.23 39.61 1.87
CA ILE A 204 14.63 39.23 1.66
C ILE A 204 15.17 39.82 0.35
N SER A 205 14.41 39.74 -0.75
CA SER A 205 14.85 40.32 -2.02
C SER A 205 15.02 41.84 -1.93
N LYS A 206 14.05 42.56 -1.33
CA LYS A 206 14.16 44.02 -1.13
C LYS A 206 15.37 44.42 -0.28
N LYS A 207 15.72 43.65 0.76
CA LYS A 207 16.93 43.90 1.56
C LYS A 207 18.21 43.72 0.74
N LEU A 208 18.28 42.69 -0.09
CA LEU A 208 19.42 42.46 -0.97
C LEU A 208 19.56 43.54 -2.04
N ASP A 209 18.45 44.05 -2.58
CA ASP A 209 18.46 45.13 -3.57
C ASP A 209 18.82 46.49 -2.93
N GLY A 210 18.40 46.74 -1.68
CA GLY A 210 18.76 47.94 -0.92
C GLY A 210 20.23 48.00 -0.53
N GLU A 211 20.83 46.89 -0.09
CA GLU A 211 22.27 46.82 0.21
C GLU A 211 23.16 47.00 -1.02
N ASN A 212 22.68 46.68 -2.23
CA ASN A 212 23.44 46.90 -3.46
C ASN A 212 23.31 48.33 -4.02
N LYS A 213 22.27 49.09 -3.66
CA LYS A 213 22.12 50.48 -4.09
C LYS A 213 22.96 51.46 -3.25
N GLY A 214 23.13 51.20 -1.96
CA GLY A 214 23.99 52.03 -1.08
C GLY A 214 25.49 51.97 -1.40
N VAL A 215 25.95 50.98 -2.17
CA VAL A 215 27.38 50.86 -2.58
C VAL A 215 27.65 51.55 -3.93
N VAL A 216 26.61 51.93 -4.68
CA VAL A 216 26.76 52.62 -5.98
C VAL A 216 26.70 54.15 -5.82
N GLU A 217 26.01 54.67 -4.81
CA GLU A 217 25.93 56.13 -4.57
C GLU A 217 27.16 56.71 -3.84
N GLU A 218 27.89 55.93 -3.03
CA GLU A 218 29.15 56.39 -2.40
C GLU A 218 30.39 56.32 -3.34
N LYS A 219 30.27 55.77 -4.55
CA LYS A 219 31.38 55.72 -5.54
C LYS A 219 31.25 56.75 -6.67
N ASN A 220 30.23 57.62 -6.66
CA ASN A 220 29.96 58.56 -7.75
C ASN A 220 30.22 60.05 -7.44
N GLU A 221 30.74 60.40 -6.26
CA GLU A 221 31.07 61.80 -5.92
C GLU A 221 32.59 62.08 -5.74
N GLY A 222 33.47 61.17 -6.16
CA GLY A 222 34.91 61.48 -6.15
C GLY A 222 35.75 60.41 -6.83
N ASN A 223 36.02 60.59 -8.13
CA ASN A 223 37.25 60.24 -8.84
C ASN A 223 36.98 60.22 -10.35
N GLU A 224 36.90 61.41 -10.94
CA GLU A 224 37.59 61.61 -12.21
C GLU A 224 39.10 61.67 -11.88
N GLU A 225 39.92 61.00 -12.68
CA GLU A 225 41.39 60.90 -12.55
C GLU A 225 41.94 59.87 -11.53
N GLU A 226 41.89 58.59 -11.89
CA GLU A 226 43.10 57.74 -11.95
C GLU A 226 42.73 56.36 -12.51
N LYS A 227 43.16 56.10 -13.75
CA LYS A 227 43.21 54.76 -14.30
C LYS A 227 44.52 54.09 -13.86
N VAL A 228 44.41 52.77 -13.78
CA VAL A 228 45.47 51.75 -13.93
C VAL A 228 45.90 51.07 -12.61
N ASN A 229 45.65 49.76 -12.58
CA ASN A 229 46.12 48.73 -11.63
C ASN A 229 45.39 48.60 -10.29
N ASN A 230 44.22 47.92 -10.27
CA ASN A 230 43.79 47.05 -9.16
C ASN A 230 42.56 46.19 -9.54
N GLY A 231 42.73 45.28 -10.51
CA GLY A 231 41.63 44.46 -11.07
C GLY A 231 41.23 43.19 -10.30
N ASP A 232 42.03 42.71 -9.34
CA ASP A 232 41.90 41.31 -8.86
C ASP A 232 41.39 41.14 -7.42
N THR A 233 41.18 42.22 -6.67
CA THR A 233 40.79 42.12 -5.24
C THR A 233 39.28 42.23 -4.99
N GLU A 234 38.52 42.94 -5.83
CA GLU A 234 37.06 43.07 -5.66
C GLU A 234 36.29 41.78 -6.05
N GLY A 235 36.72 41.08 -7.11
CA GLY A 235 36.14 39.79 -7.51
C GLY A 235 36.28 38.70 -6.44
N ARG A 236 37.42 38.65 -5.74
CA ARG A 236 37.66 37.68 -4.65
C ARG A 236 36.78 37.96 -3.41
N LYS A 237 36.47 39.22 -3.11
CA LYS A 237 35.56 39.58 -2.00
C LYS A 237 34.11 39.18 -2.30
N ALA A 238 33.64 39.38 -3.53
CA ALA A 238 32.29 38.98 -3.95
C ALA A 238 32.07 37.45 -3.93
N VAL A 239 33.08 36.68 -4.36
CA VAL A 239 33.03 35.20 -4.32
C VAL A 239 33.03 34.68 -2.87
N LYS A 240 33.85 35.27 -1.98
CA LYS A 240 33.84 34.93 -0.55
C LYS A 240 32.48 35.20 0.11
N ARG A 241 31.83 36.33 -0.20
CA ARG A 241 30.50 36.68 0.35
C ARG A 241 29.42 35.68 -0.12
N LYS A 242 29.41 35.29 -1.39
CA LYS A 242 28.49 34.24 -1.91
C LYS A 242 28.74 32.88 -1.25
N HIS A 243 30.00 32.51 -0.98
CA HIS A 243 30.33 31.25 -0.32
C HIS A 243 29.88 31.21 1.16
N LEU A 244 30.00 32.33 1.89
CA LEU A 244 29.51 32.47 3.26
C LEU A 244 27.98 32.33 3.35
N LEU A 245 27.23 33.00 2.46
CA LEU A 245 25.77 32.88 2.38
C LEU A 245 25.31 31.45 2.07
N ARG A 246 26.03 30.75 1.17
CA ARG A 246 25.73 29.35 0.85
C ARG A 246 25.98 28.43 2.06
N ARG A 247 27.02 28.70 2.86
CA ARG A 247 27.33 27.96 4.09
C ARG A 247 26.26 28.17 5.16
N GLN A 248 25.83 29.41 5.40
CA GLN A 248 24.77 29.73 6.37
C GLN A 248 23.44 29.03 6.02
N ARG A 249 23.02 29.04 4.76
CA ARG A 249 21.82 28.30 4.32
C ARG A 249 21.92 26.80 4.57
N TYR A 250 23.12 26.23 4.47
CA TYR A 250 23.35 24.80 4.70
C TYR A 250 23.28 24.45 6.19
N GLU A 251 23.83 25.29 7.05
CA GLU A 251 23.78 25.15 8.51
C GLU A 251 22.35 25.31 9.05
N GLU A 252 21.60 26.29 8.55
CA GLU A 252 20.19 26.49 8.89
C GLU A 252 19.33 25.28 8.47
N LYS A 253 19.52 24.78 7.24
CA LYS A 253 18.83 23.58 6.75
C LYS A 253 19.20 22.33 7.54
N ARG A 254 20.43 22.25 8.08
CA ARG A 254 20.86 21.14 8.94
C ARG A 254 20.21 21.22 10.32
N ARG A 255 20.13 22.41 10.93
CA ARG A 255 19.43 22.63 12.20
C ARG A 255 17.93 22.30 12.08
N GLN A 256 17.30 22.70 10.98
CA GLN A 256 15.88 22.43 10.78
C GLN A 256 15.59 20.93 10.65
N LYS A 257 16.45 20.17 9.94
CA LYS A 257 16.34 18.70 9.91
C LYS A 257 16.53 18.06 11.28
N GLN A 258 17.40 18.60 12.13
CA GLN A 258 17.58 18.09 13.49
C GLN A 258 16.34 18.31 14.35
N LEU A 259 15.69 19.47 14.22
CA LEU A 259 14.42 19.74 14.91
C LEU A 259 13.30 18.82 14.40
N ASP A 260 13.18 18.63 13.08
CA ASP A 260 12.20 17.71 12.50
C ASP A 260 12.44 16.26 13.00
N GLU A 261 13.71 15.82 13.07
CA GLU A 261 14.10 14.51 13.62
C GLU A 261 13.86 14.37 15.13
N GLU A 262 13.93 15.47 15.90
CA GLU A 262 13.59 15.49 17.33
C GLU A 262 12.08 15.45 17.55
N GLU A 263 11.30 16.23 16.78
CA GLU A 263 9.83 16.16 16.78
C GLU A 263 9.34 14.76 16.42
N ASP A 264 9.91 14.13 15.39
CA ASP A 264 9.57 12.75 15.00
C ASP A 264 9.93 11.72 16.08
N LYS A 265 10.98 11.95 16.87
CA LYS A 265 11.33 11.08 18.02
C LYS A 265 10.37 11.24 19.18
N VAL A 266 9.92 12.47 19.45
CA VAL A 266 8.91 12.75 20.48
C VAL A 266 7.56 12.15 20.10
N LEU A 267 7.14 12.29 18.82
CA LEU A 267 5.91 11.71 18.30
C LEU A 267 5.93 10.17 18.22
N ASN A 268 7.11 9.58 17.98
CA ASN A 268 7.27 8.11 17.91
C ASN A 268 7.75 7.47 19.22
N ALA A 269 7.91 8.23 20.30
CA ALA A 269 8.05 7.69 21.64
C ALA A 269 6.71 7.05 22.04
N LYS A 270 6.46 5.85 21.52
CA LYS A 270 5.37 5.01 22.00
C LYS A 270 5.78 4.51 23.37
N ASP A 271 5.01 4.86 24.38
CA ASP A 271 5.12 4.28 25.72
C ASP A 271 4.99 2.76 25.59
N TYR A 272 6.13 2.09 25.68
CA TYR A 272 6.19 0.64 25.65
C TYR A 272 5.71 0.13 27.01
N VAL A 273 4.42 -0.11 27.12
CA VAL A 273 3.83 -0.82 28.26
C VAL A 273 4.02 -2.32 28.03
N PRO A 274 4.81 -3.02 28.86
CA PRO A 274 5.01 -4.45 28.70
C PRO A 274 3.68 -5.20 28.85
N PHE A 275 3.49 -6.21 28.00
CA PHE A 275 2.27 -7.01 27.96
C PHE A 275 2.09 -7.75 29.31
N GLY A 276 1.02 -7.45 30.04
CA GLY A 276 0.72 -8.02 31.36
C GLY A 276 0.78 -7.02 32.52
N ALA A 277 1.27 -5.79 32.32
CA ALA A 277 1.10 -4.73 33.31
C ALA A 277 -0.37 -4.29 33.35
N ARG A 278 -1.05 -4.53 34.49
CA ARG A 278 -2.39 -3.98 34.74
C ARG A 278 -2.25 -2.49 35.01
N VAL A 279 -2.80 -1.68 34.11
CA VAL A 279 -2.89 -0.23 34.26
C VAL A 279 -4.13 0.04 35.12
N ASP A 280 -3.99 -0.16 36.43
CA ASP A 280 -5.10 0.00 37.39
C ASP A 280 -5.37 1.47 37.76
N ALA A 281 -4.50 2.40 37.36
CA ALA A 281 -4.68 3.83 37.55
C ALA A 281 -4.49 4.59 36.21
N PRO A 282 -5.27 5.68 35.97
CA PRO A 282 -4.99 6.58 34.86
C PRO A 282 -3.55 7.13 34.97
N PRO A 283 -2.86 7.35 33.84
CA PRO A 283 -1.48 7.82 33.86
C PRO A 283 -1.39 9.17 34.57
N ASP A 284 -0.62 9.21 35.67
CA ASP A 284 -0.34 10.44 36.39
C ASP A 284 0.48 11.37 35.49
N LEU A 285 -0.08 12.53 35.14
CA LEU A 285 0.57 13.54 34.29
C LEU A 285 1.82 14.16 34.92
N SER A 286 2.14 13.83 36.17
CA SER A 286 3.36 14.24 36.88
C SER A 286 4.61 13.44 36.49
N SER A 287 4.47 12.26 35.87
CA SER A 287 5.62 11.45 35.44
C SER A 287 6.14 11.78 34.03
N LEU A 288 5.56 12.79 33.35
CA LEU A 288 6.17 13.43 32.19
C LEU A 288 7.34 14.32 32.65
N GLY A 289 8.38 13.68 33.19
CA GLY A 289 9.67 14.28 33.57
C GLY A 289 10.49 14.73 32.36
N LEU A 290 9.91 15.54 31.49
CA LEU A 290 10.52 16.07 30.27
C LEU A 290 10.96 17.54 30.41
N LEU A 291 10.93 18.09 31.62
CA LEU A 291 11.32 19.48 31.89
C LEU A 291 12.31 19.69 33.04
N GLU A 292 12.79 18.64 33.73
CA GLU A 292 13.79 18.81 34.80
C GLU A 292 15.20 18.34 34.40
N SER A 293 16.15 19.25 34.65
CA SER A 293 17.60 19.10 34.59
C SER A 293 18.28 19.28 33.22
N LYS A 294 18.24 20.51 32.72
CA LYS A 294 19.45 21.09 32.12
C LYS A 294 20.52 21.23 33.22
N ASN A 295 21.48 20.30 33.21
CA ASN A 295 22.80 20.31 33.87
C ASN A 295 22.85 20.40 35.41
N PRO A 296 23.72 19.57 36.02
CA PRO A 296 24.90 20.21 36.60
C PRO A 296 26.22 19.53 36.19
N ILE A 297 27.21 20.40 36.15
CA ILE A 297 28.63 20.17 35.89
C ILE A 297 29.25 19.31 37.03
N LYS A 298 30.36 18.63 36.71
CA LYS A 298 31.36 17.94 37.59
C LYS A 298 31.02 16.45 37.80
N THR A 299 31.90 15.46 37.59
CA THR A 299 33.34 15.38 37.85
C THR A 299 34.04 14.34 36.96
N LYS A 300 35.32 14.56 36.65
CA LYS A 300 36.23 13.58 36.08
C LYS A 300 36.53 12.49 37.10
N THR A 301 36.15 11.25 36.84
CA THR A 301 36.71 10.06 37.52
C THR A 301 37.09 9.02 36.48
N LYS A 302 38.40 8.81 36.32
CA LYS A 302 38.97 7.68 35.60
C LYS A 302 38.98 6.47 36.53
N SER A 303 38.27 5.41 36.17
CA SER A 303 38.42 4.07 36.74
C SER A 303 37.68 3.08 35.83
N LEU A 304 38.17 1.93 35.39
CA LEU A 304 39.44 1.20 35.44
C LEU A 304 39.37 0.24 34.22
N LEU A 305 40.50 -0.08 33.58
CA LEU A 305 40.58 -0.84 32.32
C LEU A 305 40.27 -2.36 32.43
N LEU A 306 39.67 -2.82 33.54
CA LEU A 306 39.72 -4.24 33.95
C LEU A 306 38.37 -4.90 34.28
N THR A 307 37.25 -4.41 33.78
CA THR A 307 35.94 -5.12 33.89
C THR A 307 35.46 -5.73 32.57
N LYS A 308 36.24 -5.66 31.49
CA LYS A 308 35.82 -6.11 30.15
C LYS A 308 35.96 -7.61 29.87
N LYS A 309 36.33 -8.46 30.83
CA LYS A 309 36.66 -9.87 30.55
C LYS A 309 36.08 -10.94 31.48
N PHE A 310 35.23 -10.62 32.45
CA PHE A 310 34.71 -11.62 33.40
C PHE A 310 33.21 -11.53 33.68
N ASP A 311 32.40 -11.46 32.62
CA ASP A 311 30.98 -11.84 32.70
C ASP A 311 30.71 -12.85 31.57
N LEU A 312 31.19 -14.08 31.76
CA LEU A 312 30.98 -15.21 30.84
C LEU A 312 29.75 -16.07 31.20
N ASP A 313 28.94 -15.67 32.19
CA ASP A 313 27.82 -16.47 32.71
C ASP A 313 26.42 -16.00 32.28
N LYS A 314 26.31 -15.20 31.20
CA LYS A 314 25.01 -14.82 30.60
C LYS A 314 24.81 -15.32 29.17
N LEU A 315 25.50 -16.39 28.77
CA LEU A 315 25.45 -16.92 27.40
C LEU A 315 24.38 -18.01 27.14
N ASN A 316 23.58 -18.41 28.13
CA ASN A 316 22.56 -19.46 27.94
C ASN A 316 21.10 -19.04 28.21
N SER A 317 20.74 -17.77 27.99
CA SER A 317 19.32 -17.38 27.93
C SER A 317 19.06 -16.31 26.87
N SER A 318 18.60 -16.79 25.70
CA SER A 318 17.80 -16.09 24.66
C SER A 318 18.25 -14.70 24.16
N PRO A 319 18.57 -14.52 22.86
CA PRO A 319 18.79 -13.19 22.31
C PRO A 319 17.46 -12.57 21.85
N THR A 320 16.79 -11.87 22.76
CA THR A 320 15.99 -10.68 22.42
C THR A 320 16.84 -9.46 22.75
N THR A 321 17.35 -8.71 21.76
CA THR A 321 17.95 -7.39 22.03
C THR A 321 18.13 -6.55 20.77
N SER A 322 17.30 -5.52 20.69
CA SER A 322 17.25 -4.43 19.69
C SER A 322 18.56 -3.65 19.49
N GLY A 323 19.59 -3.84 20.31
CA GLY A 323 20.91 -3.21 20.15
C GLY A 323 21.82 -3.85 19.09
N SER A 324 21.64 -5.14 18.79
CA SER A 324 22.45 -5.88 17.80
C SER A 324 22.18 -5.44 16.35
N ILE A 325 20.93 -5.05 16.07
CA ILE A 325 20.47 -4.64 14.74
C ILE A 325 21.04 -3.26 14.35
N VAL A 326 21.20 -2.34 15.31
CA VAL A 326 21.73 -0.99 15.02
C VAL A 326 23.21 -1.05 14.64
N ASN A 327 23.98 -1.92 15.29
CA ASN A 327 25.40 -2.12 14.98
C ASN A 327 25.62 -2.83 13.63
N SER A 328 24.73 -3.75 13.23
CA SER A 328 24.80 -4.39 11.91
C SER A 328 24.43 -3.42 10.78
N ILE A 329 23.48 -2.51 11.01
CA ILE A 329 23.12 -1.48 10.02
C ILE A 329 24.27 -0.50 9.77
N LYS A 330 24.96 -0.03 10.83
CA LYS A 330 26.12 0.86 10.69
C LYS A 330 27.26 0.18 9.91
N ARG A 331 27.63 -1.06 10.30
CA ARG A 331 28.66 -1.84 9.56
C ARG A 331 28.29 -2.06 8.09
N ASN A 332 27.03 -2.36 7.80
CA ASN A 332 26.58 -2.55 6.41
C ASN A 332 26.63 -1.25 5.60
N ARG A 333 26.43 -0.10 6.25
CA ARG A 333 26.56 1.22 5.62
C ARG A 333 28.03 1.53 5.30
N ASP A 334 28.92 1.30 6.25
CA ASP A 334 30.36 1.52 6.08
C ASP A 334 30.92 0.62 4.95
N LEU A 335 30.53 -0.67 4.92
CA LEU A 335 30.88 -1.60 3.84
C LEU A 335 30.32 -1.16 2.47
N ALA A 336 29.12 -0.57 2.44
CA ALA A 336 28.54 -0.07 1.19
C ALA A 336 29.27 1.19 0.68
N GLU A 337 29.76 2.04 1.58
CA GLU A 337 30.58 3.21 1.25
C GLU A 337 31.97 2.79 0.74
N GLU A 338 32.61 1.82 1.38
CA GLU A 338 33.88 1.24 0.89
C GLU A 338 33.71 0.60 -0.49
N ARG A 339 32.66 -0.20 -0.72
CA ARG A 339 32.38 -0.79 -2.03
C ARG A 339 32.23 0.27 -3.13
N LYS A 340 31.53 1.38 -2.85
CA LYS A 340 31.43 2.49 -3.81
C LYS A 340 32.79 3.11 -4.09
N ARG A 341 33.59 3.35 -3.07
CA ARG A 341 34.93 3.93 -3.20
C ARG A 341 35.84 3.05 -4.08
N VAL A 342 35.80 1.73 -3.89
CA VAL A 342 36.54 0.76 -4.70
C VAL A 342 36.04 0.71 -6.15
N ILE A 343 34.72 0.77 -6.36
CA ILE A 343 34.15 0.80 -7.72
C ILE A 343 34.55 2.08 -8.45
N GLU A 344 34.54 3.23 -7.77
CA GLU A 344 34.93 4.52 -8.35
C GLU A 344 36.43 4.55 -8.70
N SER A 345 37.30 4.06 -7.82
CA SER A 345 38.74 3.97 -8.11
C SER A 345 39.01 3.03 -9.29
N TYR A 346 38.36 1.88 -9.34
CA TYR A 346 38.49 0.95 -10.46
C TYR A 346 38.00 1.56 -11.79
N ARG A 347 36.86 2.28 -11.77
CA ARG A 347 36.35 3.00 -12.95
C ARG A 347 37.29 4.10 -13.39
N ALA A 348 37.90 4.84 -12.46
CA ALA A 348 38.87 5.89 -12.78
C ALA A 348 40.11 5.28 -13.47
N MET A 349 40.67 4.19 -12.91
CA MET A 349 41.80 3.48 -13.54
C MET A 349 41.45 2.91 -14.92
N LYS A 350 40.21 2.42 -15.10
CA LYS A 350 39.78 1.91 -16.41
C LYS A 350 39.65 3.03 -17.45
N ARG A 351 39.19 4.22 -17.04
CA ARG A 351 39.13 5.40 -17.92
C ARG A 351 40.52 5.88 -18.30
N SER A 352 41.44 6.00 -17.34
CA SER A 352 42.82 6.42 -17.62
C SER A 352 43.57 5.43 -18.52
N LYS A 353 43.27 4.13 -18.44
CA LYS A 353 43.80 3.11 -19.37
C LYS A 353 43.25 3.18 -20.79
N HIS A 354 42.15 3.89 -21.01
CA HIS A 354 41.50 4.02 -22.32
C HIS A 354 41.83 5.35 -23.01
N GLU A 355 42.39 6.30 -22.24
CA GLU A 355 42.90 7.60 -22.70
C GLU A 355 44.41 7.57 -23.02
N LEU A 356 45.10 6.50 -22.61
CA LEU A 356 46.41 6.07 -23.12
C LEU A 356 46.20 5.09 -24.27
#